data_AF-A0A7V0MHC6-F1
#
_entry.id   AF-A0A7V0MHC6-F1
#
_cell.length_a   1.000
_cell.length_b   1.000
_cell.length_c   1.000
_cell.angle_alpha   90.00
_cell.angle_beta   90.00
_cell.angle_gamma   90.00
#
_symmetry.space_group_name_H-M   'P 1'
#
loop_
_entity.id
_entity.type
_entity.pdbx_description
1 polymer ?
#
loop_
_entity_poly.entity_id
_entity_poly.type
_entity_poly.pdbx_seq_one_letter_code
_entity_poly.pdbx_strand_id
1 'polypeptide(L)' 'MTRCYETDEFGNTFEWERGESKCPKCGAACIYDKGIGHTPDRIICESCGYRKGFEYKKINRVEHLDLH' A
#
# COMPACT_ATOMS: atom_id res chain seq x y z
N MET A 1 7.64 0.15 16.85
CA MET A 1 7.03 0.51 15.55
C MET A 1 8.12 0.39 14.51
N THR A 2 7.82 -0.23 13.36
CA THR A 2 8.82 -0.53 12.32
C THR A 2 8.58 0.37 11.13
N ARG A 3 9.61 1.04 10.62
CA ARG A 3 9.48 1.84 9.39
C ARG A 3 9.59 0.96 8.15
N CYS A 4 8.77 1.24 7.16
CA CYS A 4 8.77 0.55 5.88
C CYS A 4 8.76 1.57 4.74
N TYR A 5 9.49 1.25 3.67
CA TYR A 5 9.61 2.08 2.48
C TYR A 5 9.23 1.25 1.26
N GLU A 6 8.43 1.81 0.36
CA GLU A 6 8.13 1.18 -0.93
C GLU A 6 8.24 2.23 -2.03
N THR A 7 8.83 1.86 -3.17
CA THR A 7 8.98 2.73 -4.33
C THR A 7 8.12 2.19 -5.46
N ASP A 8 7.31 3.05 -6.07
CA ASP A 8 6.48 2.67 -7.21
C ASP A 8 7.28 2.65 -8.54
N GLU A 9 6.60 2.28 -9.62
CA GLU A 9 7.20 2.21 -10.97
C GLU A 9 7.59 3.58 -11.55
N PHE A 10 7.09 4.68 -10.97
CA PHE A 10 7.41 6.06 -11.36
C PHE A 10 8.56 6.64 -10.52
N GLY A 11 9.11 5.88 -9.58
CA GLY A 11 10.18 6.32 -8.68
C GLY A 11 9.69 7.10 -7.46
N ASN A 12 8.37 7.19 -7.22
CA ASN A 12 7.86 7.80 -5.99
C ASN A 12 8.12 6.86 -4.82
N THR A 13 8.76 7.36 -3.77
CA THR A 13 9.03 6.60 -2.54
C THR A 13 8.05 7.00 -1.46
N PHE A 14 7.40 6.00 -0.89
CA PHE A 14 6.41 6.11 0.15
C PHE A 14 6.95 5.55 1.46
N GLU A 15 6.60 6.18 2.57
CA GLU A 15 7.07 5.82 3.90
C GLU A 15 5.90 5.58 4.85
N TRP A 16 5.97 4.49 5.60
CA TRP A 16 4.99 4.15 6.63
C TRP A 16 5.64 3.76 7.95
N GLU A 17 4.93 4.03 9.05
CA GLU A 17 5.13 3.38 10.33
C GLU A 17 4.16 2.19 10.46
N ARG A 18 4.72 0.98 10.46
CA ARG A 18 3.96 -0.26 10.60
C ARG A 18 3.59 -0.53 12.05
N GLY A 19 2.31 -0.81 12.26
CA GLY A 19 1.73 -1.26 13.52
C GLY A 19 0.67 -2.34 13.32
N GLU A 20 0.11 -2.78 14.43
CA GLU A 20 -0.98 -3.74 14.47
C GLU A 20 -2.31 -3.04 14.78
N SER A 21 -3.39 -3.49 14.15
CA SER A 21 -4.74 -3.02 14.40
C SER A 21 -5.74 -4.18 14.26
N LYS A 22 -7.03 -3.92 14.48
CA LYS A 22 -8.09 -4.86 14.17
C LYS A 22 -8.68 -4.55 12.81
N CYS A 23 -8.90 -5.58 12.01
CA CYS A 23 -9.54 -5.46 10.72
C CYS A 23 -10.97 -4.93 10.92
N PRO A 24 -11.37 -3.82 10.27
CA PRO A 24 -12.72 -3.28 10.42
C PRO A 24 -13.79 -4.20 9.81
N LYS A 25 -13.40 -5.16 8.98
CA LYS A 25 -14.33 -6.10 8.32
C LYS A 25 -14.53 -7.40 9.09
N CYS A 26 -13.46 -8.05 9.54
CA CYS A 26 -13.54 -9.37 10.21
C CYS A 26 -13.12 -9.37 11.69
N GLY A 27 -12.60 -8.26 12.22
CA GLY A 27 -12.15 -8.14 13.61
C GLY A 27 -10.82 -8.84 13.94
N ALA A 28 -10.23 -9.59 13.00
CA ALA A 28 -8.93 -10.22 13.18
C ALA A 28 -7.80 -9.19 13.30
N ALA A 29 -6.67 -9.57 13.91
CA ALA A 29 -5.46 -8.76 13.89
C ALA A 29 -5.00 -8.55 12.44
N CYS A 30 -4.66 -7.31 12.08
CA CYS A 30 -4.19 -6.94 10.76
C CYS A 30 -3.09 -5.88 10.83
N ILE A 31 -2.35 -5.74 9.74
CA ILE A 31 -1.33 -4.71 9.60
C ILE A 31 -2.02 -3.38 9.30
N TYR A 32 -1.66 -2.36 10.07
CA TYR A 32 -1.98 -0.97 9.79
C TYR A 32 -0.67 -0.21 9.59
N ASP A 33 -0.51 0.30 8.37
CA ASP A 33 0.64 1.10 7.99
C ASP A 33 0.19 2.58 8.02
N LYS A 34 0.69 3.33 9.00
CA LYS A 34 0.42 4.77 9.12
C LYS A 34 1.36 5.53 8.20
N GLY A 35 0.81 6.28 7.25
CA GLY A 35 1.59 7.01 6.27
C GLY A 35 2.36 8.18 6.89
N ILE A 36 3.56 8.43 6.38
CA ILE A 36 4.40 9.58 6.76
C ILE A 36 4.46 10.58 5.59
N GLY A 37 4.30 11.87 5.91
CA GLY A 37 4.35 12.95 4.94
C GLY A 37 3.13 12.96 4.01
N HIS A 38 3.37 12.76 2.72
CA HIS A 38 2.32 12.68 1.70
C HIS A 38 1.83 11.24 1.44
N THR A 39 2.41 10.26 2.14
CA THR A 39 2.02 8.87 2.03
C THR A 39 0.69 8.66 2.75
N PRO A 40 -0.34 8.08 2.10
CA PRO A 40 -1.60 7.81 2.77
C PRO A 40 -1.53 6.51 3.59
N ASP A 41 -2.31 6.48 4.66
CA ASP A 41 -2.50 5.29 5.49
C ASP A 41 -3.03 4.11 4.68
N ARG A 42 -2.69 2.89 5.11
CA ARG A 42 -3.29 1.67 4.55
C ARG A 42 -3.53 0.58 5.60
N ILE A 43 -4.56 -0.22 5.36
CA ILE A 43 -4.87 -1.44 6.11
C ILE A 43 -4.68 -2.63 5.19
N ILE A 44 -3.95 -3.64 5.65
CA ILE A 44 -3.76 -4.91 4.95
C ILE A 44 -4.15 -6.03 5.91
N CYS A 45 -5.31 -6.65 5.66
CA CYS A 45 -5.77 -7.80 6.43
C CYS A 45 -5.55 -9.10 5.65
N GLU A 46 -4.61 -9.91 6.12
CA GLU A 46 -4.32 -11.22 5.53
C GLU A 46 -5.39 -12.28 5.86
N SER A 47 -6.18 -12.06 6.92
CA SER A 47 -7.23 -13.01 7.32
C SER A 47 -8.44 -13.03 6.37
N CYS A 48 -8.92 -11.86 5.93
CA CYS A 48 -10.10 -11.77 5.06
C CYS A 48 -9.84 -11.09 3.70
N GLY A 49 -8.58 -10.74 3.43
CA GLY A 49 -8.17 -10.03 2.21
C GLY A 49 -8.61 -8.57 2.15
N TYR A 50 -9.15 -8.00 3.23
CA TYR A 50 -9.57 -6.60 3.26
C TYR A 50 -8.37 -5.67 3.10
N ARG A 51 -8.49 -4.74 2.15
CA ARG A 51 -7.53 -3.67 1.89
C ARG A 51 -8.27 -2.34 1.86
N LYS A 52 -7.65 -1.30 2.40
CA LYS A 52 -8.14 0.09 2.34
C LYS A 52 -6.95 1.03 2.32
N GLY A 53 -7.05 2.13 1.57
CA GLY A 53 -6.03 3.18 1.55
C GLY A 53 -5.21 3.15 0.27
N PHE A 54 -3.87 3.18 0.41
CA PHE A 54 -2.94 3.18 -0.72
C PHE A 54 -3.10 1.92 -1.60
N GLU A 55 -3.61 2.11 -2.81
CA GLU A 55 -3.69 1.07 -3.83
C GLU A 55 -2.57 1.27 -4.85
N TYR A 56 -1.76 0.23 -5.07
CA TYR A 56 -0.93 0.14 -6.25
C TYR A 56 -1.85 0.09 -7.47
N LYS A 57 -2.08 1.23 -8.12
CA LYS A 57 -2.35 1.16 -9.56
C LYS A 57 -1.05 0.72 -10.20
N LYS A 58 -0.88 -0.59 -10.42
CA LYS A 58 -0.05 -1.05 -11.55
C LYS A 58 -0.62 -0.31 -12.75
N ILE A 59 0.05 0.75 -13.19
CA ILE A 59 -0.27 1.31 -14.48
C ILE A 59 0.24 0.25 -15.44
N ASN A 60 -0.68 -0.39 -16.17
CA ASN A 60 -0.30 -1.41 -17.14
C ASN A 60 0.84 -0.85 -17.99
N ARG A 61 1.93 -1.63 -18.08
CA ARG A 61 2.96 -1.55 -19.10
C ARG A 61 2.38 -0.88 -20.35
N VAL A 62 2.80 0.35 -20.64
CA VAL A 62 2.76 0.82 -22.01
C VAL A 62 3.87 0.03 -22.68
N GLU A 63 3.52 -1.11 -23.28
CA GLU A 63 4.39 -1.66 -24.32
C GLU A 63 4.49 -0.55 -25.37
N HIS A 64 5.73 -0.13 -25.66
CA HIS A 64 6.03 0.72 -26.79
C HIS A 64 5.35 0.11 -28.03
N LEU A 65 4.24 0.71 -28.46
CA LEU A 65 3.78 0.53 -29.83
C LEU A 65 4.68 1.42 -30.67
N ASP A 66 5.59 0.75 -31.36
CA ASP A 66 6.52 1.34 -32.32
C ASP A 66 5.83 2.31 -33.28
N LEU A 67 6.58 3.36 -33.58
CA LEU A 67 6.33 4.36 -34.62
C LEU A 67 5.93 3.69 -35.95
N HIS A 68 4.88 4.22 -36.58
CA HIS A 68 4.66 4.14 -38.02
C HIS A 68 4.52 5.54 -38.60
#